data_AF-A0A1T4M685-F1
#
_entry.id   AF-A0A1T4M685-F1
#
_cell.length_a   1.000
_cell.length_b   1.000
_cell.length_c   1.000
_cell.angle_alpha   90.00
_cell.angle_beta   90.00
_cell.angle_gamma   90.00
#
_symmetry.space_group_name_H-M   'P 1'
#
loop_
_entity.id
_entity.type
_entity.pdbx_description
1 polymer ?
#
loop_
_entity_poly.entity_id
_entity_poly.type
_entity_poly.pdbx_seq_one_letter_code
_entity_poly.pdbx_strand_id
1 'polypeptide(L)'
;MKRLFLFLLLLTMISGCQQNPQSTKPDREINQLKSDITYLEEQVRILQDELKKAKEDIITLATVDIDGKTPRDVVLQYLQAAKRRDWKAMYKVYQVPDDMSYTEFKQSMDRVNYVKLLEFQVGNFEVLSGNHAIVYVTYTDKFSDGRIVKEVNEPWSCVRVNGRWMVRWLPRQ
;
A
#
# COMPACT_ATOMS: atom_id res chain seq x y z
N MET A 1 79.98 46.64 13.65
CA MET A 1 78.79 46.57 14.53
C MET A 1 78.04 47.89 14.47
N LYS A 2 76.71 47.81 14.31
CA LYS A 2 75.69 48.84 14.56
C LYS A 2 75.63 50.04 13.58
N ARG A 3 74.94 49.80 12.46
CA ARG A 3 74.21 50.85 11.71
C ARG A 3 72.81 51.01 12.30
N LEU A 4 72.31 52.25 12.22
CA LEU A 4 70.90 52.64 12.12
C LEU A 4 69.98 52.34 13.31
N PHE A 5 69.51 53.39 14.00
CA PHE A 5 68.12 53.87 13.91
C PHE A 5 67.89 54.95 14.98
N LEU A 6 68.31 56.18 14.67
CA LEU A 6 67.61 57.37 15.12
C LEU A 6 66.35 57.45 14.23
N PHE A 7 65.15 57.37 14.80
CA PHE A 7 64.12 58.38 14.58
C PHE A 7 62.94 58.13 15.53
N LEU A 8 62.81 59.11 16.40
CA LEU A 8 61.78 59.34 17.39
C LEU A 8 60.47 59.69 16.69
N LEU A 9 59.35 59.36 17.35
CA LEU A 9 58.08 60.09 17.33
C LEU A 9 57.32 60.17 15.99
N LEU A 10 56.30 59.31 15.82
CA LEU A 10 55.01 59.77 15.29
C LEU A 10 53.90 58.77 15.67
N LEU A 11 53.03 59.28 16.54
CA LEU A 11 51.59 59.19 16.41
C LEU A 11 50.90 57.81 16.51
N THR A 12 50.13 57.71 17.60
CA THR A 12 48.68 57.43 17.60
C THR A 12 48.20 56.14 16.93
N MET A 13 47.55 55.32 17.75
CA MET A 13 46.20 54.79 17.52
C MET A 13 45.82 54.42 16.08
N ILE A 14 45.27 53.21 15.95
CA ILE A 14 44.48 52.68 14.83
C ILE A 14 45.31 51.82 13.88
N SER A 15 45.21 50.51 14.08
CA SER A 15 44.69 49.57 13.08
C SER A 15 44.66 48.20 13.75
N GLY A 16 43.53 47.59 14.01
CA GLY A 16 42.30 47.67 13.24
C GLY A 16 41.82 46.25 13.13
N CYS A 17 40.62 46.03 13.64
CA CYS A 17 39.80 44.87 13.38
C CYS A 17 40.36 43.55 13.94
N GLN A 18 39.75 43.10 15.05
CA GLN A 18 39.12 41.78 14.99
C GLN A 18 38.55 41.65 13.58
N GLN A 19 39.15 40.82 12.73
CA GLN A 19 38.46 40.37 11.52
C GLN A 19 37.28 39.56 12.05
N ASN A 20 36.19 40.27 12.34
CA ASN A 20 34.86 39.72 12.27
C ASN A 20 34.84 38.99 10.92
N PRO A 21 34.68 37.65 10.88
CA PRO A 21 34.64 36.97 9.61
C PRO A 21 33.40 37.49 8.89
N GLN A 22 33.58 38.51 8.05
CA GLN A 22 32.56 38.95 7.12
C GLN A 22 32.39 37.78 6.16
N SER A 23 31.44 36.91 6.50
CA SER A 23 30.95 35.82 5.66
C SER A 23 30.83 36.35 4.24
N THR A 24 31.63 35.77 3.34
CA THR A 24 31.68 36.17 1.94
C THR A 24 30.31 35.94 1.32
N LYS A 25 29.97 36.64 0.23
CA LYS A 25 28.68 36.43 -0.46
C LYS A 25 28.41 34.94 -0.75
N PRO A 26 29.41 34.14 -1.23
CA PRO A 26 29.27 32.69 -1.34
C PRO A 26 28.97 31.97 -0.02
N ASP A 27 29.61 32.35 1.09
CA ASP A 27 29.36 31.72 2.40
C ASP A 27 27.93 31.97 2.91
N ARG A 28 27.38 33.16 2.64
CA ARG A 28 25.99 33.49 2.99
C ARG A 28 25.01 32.67 2.17
N GLU A 29 25.25 32.56 0.86
CA GLU A 29 24.44 31.73 -0.03
C GLU A 29 24.50 30.25 0.38
N ILE A 30 25.69 29.73 0.71
CA ILE A 30 25.85 28.35 1.20
C ILE A 30 25.12 28.14 2.52
N ASN A 31 25.21 29.07 3.47
CA ASN A 31 24.53 28.96 4.75
C ASN A 31 23.01 29.06 4.61
N GLN A 32 22.52 29.91 3.70
CA GLN A 32 21.10 29.97 3.37
C GLN A 32 20.61 28.65 2.75
N LEU A 33 21.34 28.12 1.76
CA LEU A 33 21.00 26.85 1.13
C LEU A 33 20.99 25.69 2.14
N LYS A 34 21.93 25.66 3.10
CA LYS A 34 21.92 24.66 4.18
C LYS A 34 20.67 24.77 5.05
N SER A 35 20.28 26.00 5.42
CA SER A 35 19.05 26.24 6.17
C SER A 35 17.82 25.78 5.40
N ASP A 36 17.77 26.08 4.10
CA ASP A 36 16.66 25.68 3.23
C ASP A 36 16.59 24.15 3.07
N ILE A 37 17.74 23.48 2.92
CA ILE A 37 17.81 22.01 2.87
C ILE A 37 17.28 21.40 4.17
N THR A 38 17.75 21.87 5.33
CA THR A 38 17.28 21.36 6.63
C THR A 38 15.78 21.58 6.80
N TYR A 39 15.25 22.72 6.37
CA TYR A 39 13.81 22.98 6.37
C TYR A 39 13.04 22.01 5.46
N LEU A 40 13.55 21.76 4.25
CA LEU A 40 12.91 20.82 3.31
C LEU A 40 12.96 19.37 3.83
N GLU A 41 14.06 18.94 4.44
CA GLU A 41 14.20 17.62 5.07
C GLU A 41 13.16 17.43 6.18
N GLU A 42 12.94 18.46 7.00
CA GLU A 42 11.91 18.46 8.04
C GLU A 42 10.50 18.34 7.44
N GLN A 43 10.20 19.11 6.40
CA GLN A 43 8.90 19.06 5.72
C GLN A 43 8.63 17.69 5.07
N VAL A 44 9.66 17.08 4.45
CA VAL A 44 9.56 15.73 3.90
C VAL A 44 9.24 14.71 4.98
N ARG A 45 9.87 14.82 6.17
CA ARG A 45 9.57 13.93 7.29
C ARG A 45 8.12 14.04 7.74
N ILE A 46 7.61 15.28 7.90
CA ILE A 46 6.22 15.52 8.29
C ILE A 46 5.25 14.90 7.28
N LEU A 47 5.47 15.13 5.98
CA LEU A 47 4.62 14.57 4.93
C LEU A 47 4.65 13.03 4.89
N GLN A 48 5.79 12.41 5.20
CA GLN A 48 5.88 10.95 5.29
C GLN A 48 5.04 10.40 6.44
N ASP A 49 5.05 11.06 7.60
CA ASP A 49 4.25 10.67 8.75
C ASP A 49 2.74 10.87 8.50
N GLU A 50 2.35 11.99 7.90
CA GLU A 50 0.96 12.26 7.50
C GLU A 50 0.46 11.23 6.49
N LEU A 51 1.27 10.90 5.48
CA LEU A 51 0.94 9.88 4.48
C LEU A 51 0.78 8.50 5.12
N LYS A 52 1.63 8.14 6.10
CA LYS A 52 1.52 6.88 6.83
C LYS A 52 0.20 6.81 7.58
N LYS A 53 -0.14 7.85 8.34
CA LYS A 53 -1.39 7.91 9.09
C LYS A 53 -2.62 7.84 8.16
N ALA A 54 -2.60 8.59 7.06
CA ALA A 54 -3.69 8.56 6.08
C ALA A 54 -3.89 7.16 5.48
N LYS A 55 -2.81 6.40 5.24
CA LYS A 55 -2.89 5.01 4.79
C LYS A 55 -3.54 4.10 5.83
N GLU A 56 -3.18 4.24 7.11
CA GLU A 56 -3.76 3.48 8.21
C GLU A 56 -5.26 3.78 8.39
N ASP A 57 -5.65 5.06 8.29
CA ASP A 57 -7.04 5.50 8.34
C ASP A 57 -7.85 4.92 7.17
N ILE A 58 -7.30 4.96 5.95
CA ILE A 58 -7.94 4.35 4.76
C ILE A 58 -8.14 2.84 4.95
N ILE A 59 -7.13 2.13 5.46
CA ILE A 59 -7.21 0.68 5.72
C ILE A 59 -8.31 0.38 6.73
N THR A 60 -8.35 1.15 7.83
CA THR A 60 -9.36 1.00 8.88
C THR A 60 -10.76 1.20 8.32
N LEU A 61 -10.97 2.28 7.56
CA LEU A 61 -12.25 2.59 6.91
C LEU A 61 -12.63 1.58 5.81
N ALA A 62 -11.64 0.94 5.18
CA ALA A 62 -11.87 -0.02 4.12
C ALA A 62 -12.16 -1.44 4.60
N THR A 63 -11.99 -1.70 5.90
CA THR A 63 -12.21 -3.04 6.49
C THR A 63 -13.60 -3.59 6.22
N VAL A 64 -14.62 -2.72 6.24
CA VAL A 64 -16.02 -3.08 5.95
C VAL A 64 -16.54 -2.35 4.72
N ASP A 65 -17.36 -3.04 3.94
CA ASP A 65 -18.03 -2.49 2.78
C ASP A 65 -19.33 -1.76 3.11
N ILE A 66 -19.99 -1.21 2.10
CA ILE A 66 -21.26 -0.49 2.27
C ILE A 66 -22.41 -1.36 2.80
N ASP A 67 -22.28 -2.70 2.74
CA ASP A 67 -23.23 -3.65 3.32
C ASP A 67 -22.77 -4.18 4.68
N GLY A 68 -21.68 -3.64 5.25
CA GLY A 68 -21.08 -4.12 6.48
C GLY A 68 -20.33 -5.45 6.35
N LYS A 69 -19.94 -5.86 5.14
CA LYS A 69 -19.18 -7.10 4.90
C LYS A 69 -17.68 -6.83 4.84
N THR A 70 -16.90 -7.76 5.35
CA THR A 70 -15.44 -7.79 5.20
C THR A 70 -15.02 -8.59 3.95
N PRO A 71 -13.76 -8.47 3.48
CA PRO A 71 -13.20 -9.37 2.46
C PRO A 71 -13.39 -10.86 2.80
N ARG A 72 -13.24 -11.21 4.08
CA ARG A 72 -13.46 -12.57 4.57
C ARG A 72 -14.90 -13.04 4.35
N ASP A 73 -15.88 -12.18 4.61
CA ASP A 73 -17.30 -12.53 4.48
C ASP A 73 -17.69 -12.80 3.04
N VAL A 74 -17.11 -12.06 2.08
CA VAL A 74 -17.41 -12.25 0.65
C VAL A 74 -16.75 -13.51 0.10
N VAL A 75 -15.53 -13.85 0.53
CA VAL A 75 -14.88 -15.14 0.20
C VAL A 75 -15.66 -16.32 0.79
N LEU A 76 -16.13 -16.18 2.04
CA LEU A 76 -16.97 -17.20 2.67
C LEU A 76 -18.27 -17.42 1.87
N GLN A 77 -18.97 -16.34 1.50
CA GLN A 77 -20.18 -16.41 0.67
C GLN A 77 -19.89 -17.07 -0.69
N TYR A 78 -18.78 -16.69 -1.33
CA TYR A 78 -18.35 -17.26 -2.61
C TYR A 78 -18.13 -18.77 -2.52
N LEU A 79 -17.34 -19.24 -1.55
CA LEU A 79 -17.03 -20.67 -1.39
C LEU A 79 -18.25 -21.50 -0.99
N GLN A 80 -19.14 -20.96 -0.15
CA GLN A 80 -20.42 -21.59 0.18
C GLN A 80 -21.34 -21.71 -1.04
N ALA A 81 -21.36 -20.69 -1.90
CA ALA A 81 -22.10 -20.72 -3.16
C ALA A 81 -21.48 -21.73 -4.14
N ALA A 82 -20.15 -21.74 -4.26
CA ALA A 82 -19.39 -22.69 -5.08
C ALA A 82 -19.70 -24.14 -4.71
N LYS A 83 -19.60 -24.47 -3.42
CA LYS A 83 -19.85 -25.82 -2.88
C LYS A 83 -21.29 -26.29 -3.15
N ARG A 84 -22.26 -25.37 -3.12
CA ARG A 84 -23.68 -25.65 -3.37
C ARG A 84 -24.08 -25.55 -4.85
N ARG A 85 -23.17 -25.12 -5.72
CA ARG A 85 -23.46 -24.78 -7.13
C ARG A 85 -24.54 -23.69 -7.28
N ASP A 86 -24.60 -22.75 -6.33
CA ASP A 86 -25.46 -21.58 -6.41
C ASP A 86 -24.75 -20.48 -7.20
N TRP A 87 -24.82 -20.57 -8.52
CA TRP A 87 -24.15 -19.62 -9.42
C TRP A 87 -24.69 -18.21 -9.29
N LYS A 88 -25.96 -18.05 -8.89
CA LYS A 88 -26.56 -16.73 -8.69
C LYS A 88 -26.00 -16.06 -7.45
N ALA A 89 -25.85 -16.79 -6.34
CA ALA A 89 -25.20 -16.27 -5.14
C ALA A 89 -23.71 -15.99 -5.39
N MET A 90 -23.01 -16.86 -6.13
CA MET A 90 -21.62 -16.65 -6.51
C MET A 90 -21.43 -15.38 -7.34
N TYR A 91 -22.24 -15.19 -8.39
CA TYR A 91 -22.17 -14.03 -9.28
C TYR A 91 -22.28 -12.69 -8.54
N LYS A 92 -23.04 -12.64 -7.44
CA LYS A 92 -23.22 -11.41 -6.64
C LYS A 92 -21.99 -10.96 -5.87
N VAL A 93 -21.07 -11.89 -5.57
CA VAL A 93 -19.88 -11.63 -4.74
C VAL A 93 -18.58 -11.88 -5.49
N TYR A 94 -18.67 -12.16 -6.79
CA TYR A 94 -17.53 -12.39 -7.66
C TYR A 94 -17.41 -11.22 -8.64
N GLN A 95 -16.20 -10.71 -8.81
CA GLN A 95 -15.91 -9.67 -9.79
C GLN A 95 -15.97 -10.29 -11.19
N VAL A 96 -17.15 -10.31 -11.78
CA VAL A 96 -17.33 -10.74 -13.17
C VAL A 96 -17.02 -9.56 -14.09
N PRO A 97 -16.30 -9.77 -15.23
CA PRO A 97 -16.11 -8.75 -16.24
C PRO A 97 -17.42 -8.08 -16.65
N ASP A 98 -17.41 -6.75 -16.83
CA ASP A 98 -18.61 -5.95 -17.13
C ASP A 98 -19.28 -6.34 -18.46
N ASP A 99 -18.53 -6.95 -19.38
CA ASP A 99 -18.99 -7.45 -20.67
C ASP A 99 -19.56 -8.88 -20.62
N MET A 100 -19.55 -9.54 -19.45
CA MET A 100 -20.06 -10.91 -19.28
C MET A 100 -21.42 -10.94 -18.58
N SER A 101 -22.43 -11.41 -19.29
CA SER A 101 -23.77 -11.63 -18.73
C SER A 101 -23.79 -12.76 -17.70
N TYR A 102 -24.80 -12.77 -16.85
CA TYR A 102 -25.04 -13.89 -15.92
C TYR A 102 -25.17 -15.24 -16.64
N THR A 103 -25.81 -15.26 -17.82
CA THR A 103 -25.99 -16.49 -18.61
C THR A 103 -24.64 -17.05 -19.06
N GLU A 104 -23.76 -16.19 -19.58
CA GLU A 104 -22.40 -16.59 -20.01
C GLU A 104 -21.55 -17.03 -18.82
N PHE A 105 -21.62 -16.29 -17.70
CA PHE A 105 -20.97 -16.67 -16.46
C PHE A 105 -21.40 -18.07 -15.99
N LYS A 106 -22.71 -18.32 -15.92
CA LYS A 106 -23.26 -19.62 -15.52
C LYS A 106 -22.78 -20.73 -16.45
N GLN A 107 -22.83 -20.50 -17.76
CA GLN A 107 -22.33 -21.47 -18.75
C GLN A 107 -20.83 -21.73 -18.60
N SER A 108 -20.04 -20.73 -18.21
CA SER A 108 -18.61 -20.89 -17.91
C SER A 108 -18.41 -21.77 -16.67
N MET A 109 -19.11 -21.48 -15.58
CA MET A 109 -19.04 -22.27 -14.34
C MET A 109 -19.52 -23.72 -14.53
N ASP A 110 -20.60 -23.92 -15.30
CA ASP A 110 -21.11 -25.26 -15.65
C ASP A 110 -20.10 -26.05 -16.53
N ARG A 111 -19.27 -25.38 -17.33
CA ARG A 111 -18.19 -26.01 -18.12
C ARG A 111 -16.98 -26.40 -17.28
N VAL A 112 -16.67 -25.64 -16.23
CA VAL A 112 -15.56 -25.90 -15.28
C VAL A 112 -15.94 -26.95 -14.21
N ASN A 113 -17.09 -27.61 -14.38
CA ASN A 113 -17.64 -28.61 -13.47
C ASN A 113 -16.81 -29.91 -13.32
N TYR A 114 -15.63 -29.98 -13.94
CA TYR A 114 -14.64 -31.03 -13.71
C TYR A 114 -13.90 -30.88 -12.37
N VAL A 115 -14.05 -29.75 -11.66
CA VAL A 115 -13.53 -29.55 -10.30
C VAL A 115 -14.69 -29.44 -9.30
N LYS A 116 -14.65 -30.26 -8.24
CA LYS A 116 -15.62 -30.23 -7.14
C LYS A 116 -14.95 -29.82 -5.84
N LEU A 117 -15.36 -28.67 -5.30
CA LEU A 117 -14.99 -28.23 -3.96
C LEU A 117 -15.60 -29.16 -2.91
N LEU A 118 -14.75 -29.84 -2.15
CA LEU A 118 -15.16 -30.76 -1.09
C LEU A 118 -15.29 -30.02 0.24
N GLU A 119 -14.23 -29.32 0.65
CA GLU A 119 -14.10 -28.69 1.96
C GLU A 119 -13.32 -27.39 1.84
N PHE A 120 -13.57 -26.45 2.74
CA PHE A 120 -12.80 -25.21 2.82
C PHE A 120 -12.84 -24.61 4.21
N GLN A 121 -11.86 -23.75 4.49
CA GLN A 121 -11.77 -22.88 5.63
C GLN A 121 -11.31 -21.50 5.15
N VAL A 122 -12.01 -20.46 5.60
CA VAL A 122 -11.62 -19.07 5.35
C VAL A 122 -10.92 -18.53 6.59
N GLY A 123 -9.62 -18.24 6.42
CA GLY A 123 -8.73 -17.74 7.44
C GLY A 123 -8.82 -16.23 7.64
N ASN A 124 -7.69 -15.63 7.99
CA ASN A 124 -7.54 -14.19 8.18
C ASN A 124 -7.52 -13.45 6.84
N PHE A 125 -7.60 -12.13 6.91
CA PHE A 125 -7.49 -11.25 5.75
C PHE A 125 -6.63 -10.03 6.08
N GLU A 126 -6.10 -9.41 5.05
CA GLU A 126 -5.30 -8.19 5.11
C GLU A 126 -5.84 -7.20 4.07
N VAL A 127 -6.16 -5.98 4.49
CA VAL A 127 -6.54 -4.90 3.57
C VAL A 127 -5.27 -4.16 3.18
N LEU A 128 -4.87 -4.30 1.91
CA LEU A 128 -3.63 -3.71 1.38
C LEU A 128 -3.82 -2.25 0.98
N SER A 129 -5.05 -1.88 0.59
CA SER A 129 -5.43 -0.52 0.21
C SER A 129 -6.94 -0.35 0.32
N GLY A 130 -7.44 0.87 0.10
CA GLY A 130 -8.87 1.16 0.15
C GLY A 130 -9.75 0.25 -0.76
N ASN A 131 -9.15 -0.35 -1.79
CA ASN A 131 -9.84 -1.16 -2.79
C ASN A 131 -9.29 -2.58 -2.97
N HIS A 132 -8.26 -2.99 -2.23
CA HIS A 132 -7.65 -4.32 -2.38
C HIS A 132 -7.43 -4.99 -1.03
N ALA A 133 -7.71 -6.29 -0.97
CA ALA A 133 -7.43 -7.12 0.17
C ALA A 133 -6.98 -8.52 -0.26
N ILE A 134 -6.29 -9.22 0.63
CA ILE A 134 -5.98 -10.64 0.52
C ILE A 134 -6.74 -11.37 1.62
N VAL A 135 -7.32 -12.52 1.28
CA VAL A 135 -7.95 -13.45 2.22
C VAL A 135 -7.26 -14.79 2.09
N TYR A 136 -6.84 -15.38 3.20
CA TYR A 136 -6.18 -16.69 3.17
C TYR A 136 -7.20 -17.82 3.24
N VAL A 137 -7.12 -18.77 2.32
CA VAL A 137 -8.09 -19.87 2.19
C VAL A 137 -7.37 -21.21 2.19
N THR A 138 -7.91 -22.16 2.93
CA THR A 138 -7.52 -23.58 2.81
C THR A 138 -8.69 -24.32 2.19
N TYR A 139 -8.48 -25.12 1.16
CA TYR A 139 -9.57 -25.86 0.49
C TYR A 139 -9.08 -27.16 -0.13
N THR A 140 -10.04 -28.07 -0.33
CA THR A 140 -9.81 -29.37 -0.95
C THR A 140 -10.72 -29.52 -2.15
N ASP A 141 -10.13 -29.74 -3.32
CA ASP A 141 -10.83 -29.96 -4.57
C ASP A 141 -10.66 -31.41 -5.05
N LYS A 142 -11.70 -31.95 -5.68
CA LYS A 142 -11.67 -33.22 -6.41
C LYS A 142 -11.83 -32.98 -7.91
N PHE A 143 -10.87 -33.44 -8.68
CA PHE A 143 -10.88 -33.39 -10.13
C PHE A 143 -11.64 -34.59 -10.72
N SER A 144 -12.09 -34.46 -11.97
CA SER A 144 -12.83 -35.51 -12.69
C SER A 144 -12.04 -36.79 -12.91
N ASP A 145 -10.71 -36.69 -12.98
CA ASP A 145 -9.78 -37.83 -13.05
C ASP A 145 -9.57 -38.55 -11.70
N GLY A 146 -10.26 -38.08 -10.65
CA GLY A 146 -10.19 -38.65 -9.31
C GLY A 146 -9.11 -38.04 -8.42
N ARG A 147 -8.21 -37.20 -8.94
CA ARG A 147 -7.19 -36.51 -8.13
C ARG A 147 -7.87 -35.62 -7.08
N ILE A 148 -7.28 -35.60 -5.89
CA ILE A 148 -7.67 -34.71 -4.79
C ILE A 148 -6.48 -33.80 -4.52
N VAL A 149 -6.72 -32.49 -4.56
CA VAL A 149 -5.71 -31.48 -4.27
C VAL A 149 -6.17 -30.67 -3.07
N LYS A 150 -5.27 -30.47 -2.11
CA LYS A 150 -5.50 -29.62 -0.96
C LYS A 150 -4.53 -28.46 -1.02
N GLU A 151 -5.08 -27.25 -1.05
CA GLU A 151 -4.32 -26.02 -0.94
C GLU A 151 -4.45 -25.49 0.47
N VAL A 152 -3.35 -25.04 1.06
CA VAL A 152 -3.27 -24.62 2.45
C VAL A 152 -2.83 -23.17 2.51
N ASN A 153 -3.62 -22.34 3.19
CA ASN A 153 -3.31 -20.92 3.40
C ASN A 153 -3.02 -20.17 2.09
N GLU A 154 -3.76 -20.49 1.04
CA GLU A 154 -3.65 -19.90 -0.29
C GLU A 154 -4.18 -18.46 -0.27
N PRO A 155 -3.40 -17.45 -0.71
CA PRO A 155 -3.85 -16.07 -0.75
C PRO A 155 -4.84 -15.85 -1.90
N TRP A 156 -6.03 -15.36 -1.57
CA TRP A 156 -7.06 -14.99 -2.54
C TRP A 156 -7.27 -13.49 -2.54
N SER A 157 -7.17 -12.89 -3.72
CA SER A 157 -7.39 -11.47 -3.94
C SER A 157 -8.87 -11.09 -3.89
N CYS A 158 -9.17 -10.01 -3.18
CA CYS A 158 -10.46 -9.35 -3.14
C CYS A 158 -10.30 -7.91 -3.60
N VAL A 159 -11.31 -7.42 -4.30
CA VAL A 159 -11.36 -6.04 -4.82
C VAL A 159 -12.64 -5.36 -4.38
N ARG A 160 -12.59 -4.03 -4.25
CA ARG A 160 -13.76 -3.23 -3.94
C ARG A 160 -14.32 -2.60 -5.22
N VAL A 161 -15.56 -2.93 -5.55
CA VAL A 161 -16.26 -2.42 -6.74
C VAL A 161 -17.51 -1.71 -6.27
N ASN A 162 -17.66 -0.44 -6.63
CA ASN A 162 -18.79 0.40 -6.22
C ASN A 162 -19.06 0.35 -4.70
N GLY A 163 -17.97 0.38 -3.91
CA GLY A 163 -18.03 0.36 -2.46
C GLY A 163 -18.29 -1.01 -1.82
N ARG A 164 -18.49 -2.08 -2.61
CA ARG A 164 -18.72 -3.47 -2.14
C ARG A 164 -17.48 -4.33 -2.31
N TRP A 165 -17.18 -5.19 -1.33
CA TRP A 165 -16.11 -6.18 -1.50
C TRP A 165 -16.57 -7.32 -2.43
N MET A 166 -15.66 -7.79 -3.28
CA MET A 166 -15.88 -8.90 -4.19
C MET A 166 -14.63 -9.77 -4.26
N VAL A 167 -14.81 -11.07 -4.47
CA VAL A 167 -13.71 -11.98 -4.82
C VAL A 167 -13.26 -11.64 -6.24
N ARG A 168 -11.96 -11.39 -6.45
CA ARG A 168 -11.40 -11.01 -7.74
C ARG A 168 -11.57 -12.14 -8.76
N TRP A 169 -11.77 -11.78 -10.03
CA TRP A 169 -11.63 -12.74 -11.13
C TRP A 169 -10.23 -13.35 -11.12
N LEU A 170 -10.11 -14.68 -11.16
CA LEU A 170 -8.83 -15.38 -10.97
C LEU A 170 -8.14 -14.97 -9.66
N PRO A 171 -8.71 -15.33 -8.49
CA PRO A 171 -8.30 -14.76 -7.21
C PRO A 171 -6.87 -15.13 -6.78
N ARG A 172 -6.22 -16.08 -7.45
CA ARG A 172 -4.83 -16.50 -7.18
C ARG A 172 -3.77 -15.59 -7.84
N GLN A 173 -4.18 -14.51 -8.51
CA GLN A 173 -3.30 -13.58 -9.25
C GLN A 173 -3.10 -12.25 -8.54
#